data_AF-A0A1F8R0V5-F1
#
_entry.id   AF-A0A1F8R0V5-F1
#
_cell.length_a   1.000
_cell.length_b   1.000
_cell.length_c   1.000
_cell.angle_alpha   90.00
_cell.angle_beta   90.00
_cell.angle_gamma   90.00
#
_symmetry.space_group_name_H-M   'P 1'
#
loop_
_entity.id
_entity.type
_entity.pdbx_description
1 polymer ?
#
loop_
_entity_poly.entity_id
_entity_poly.type
_entity_poly.pdbx_seq_one_letter_code
_entity_poly.pdbx_strand_id
1 'polypeptide(L)' 'MDRYTLTFEGRMRFRRMMARVGTESWEGAEDYEVLNFIYEHGSATLEEIAQHARLSWDQTTNRLMALMYHGFLEEVAG' A
#
# COMPACT_ATOMS: atom_id res chain seq x y z
N MET A 1 -2.68 17.96 -2.15
CA MET A 1 -3.04 16.84 -1.24
C MET A 1 -1.90 15.85 -1.35
N ASP A 2 -1.43 15.37 -0.20
CA ASP A 2 -0.33 14.42 -0.17
C ASP A 2 -0.74 13.11 -0.87
N ARG A 3 0.19 12.55 -1.64
CA ARG A 3 0.00 11.28 -2.34
C ARG A 3 1.03 10.28 -1.83
N TYR A 4 0.65 9.02 -1.84
CA TYR A 4 1.49 7.89 -1.45
C TYR A 4 1.89 7.12 -2.71
N THR A 5 3.17 6.84 -2.85
CA THR A 5 3.74 6.02 -3.93
C THR A 5 4.58 4.90 -3.35
N LEU A 6 4.76 3.82 -4.10
CA LEU A 6 5.76 2.81 -3.76
C LEU A 6 7.16 3.34 -4.00
N THR A 7 8.04 3.15 -3.03
CA THR A 7 9.47 3.31 -3.23
C THR A 7 9.99 2.28 -4.25
N PHE A 8 11.18 2.49 -4.81
CA PHE A 8 11.80 1.49 -5.70
C PHE A 8 11.94 0.12 -5.00
N GLU A 9 12.43 0.11 -3.76
CA GLU A 9 12.60 -1.11 -2.98
C GLU A 9 11.25 -1.75 -2.62
N GLY A 10 10.27 -0.93 -2.22
CA GLY A 10 8.90 -1.33 -1.94
C GLY A 10 8.25 -2.00 -3.14
N ARG A 11 8.40 -1.43 -4.34
CA ARG A 11 7.91 -1.99 -5.60
C ARG A 11 8.54 -3.37 -5.87
N MET A 12 9.85 -3.51 -5.68
CA MET A 12 10.53 -4.80 -5.90
C MET A 12 10.13 -5.86 -4.87
N ARG A 13 9.97 -5.48 -3.60
CA ARG A 13 9.48 -6.37 -2.53
C ARG A 13 8.04 -6.81 -2.79
N PHE A 14 7.17 -5.87 -3.14
CA PHE A 14 5.77 -6.14 -3.47
C PHE A 14 5.64 -7.09 -4.67
N ARG A 15 6.43 -6.90 -5.74
CA ARG A 15 6.45 -7.86 -6.87
C ARG A 15 6.85 -9.26 -6.47
N ARG A 16 7.84 -9.43 -5.57
CA ARG A 16 8.21 -10.74 -5.04
C ARG A 16 7.10 -11.36 -4.19
N MET A 17 6.35 -10.53 -3.48
CA MET A 17 5.22 -10.95 -2.67
C MET A 17 4.06 -11.44 -3.55
N MET A 18 3.65 -10.67 -4.56
CA MET A 18 2.61 -11.10 -5.52
C MET A 18 2.92 -12.45 -6.16
N ALA A 19 4.18 -12.71 -6.49
CA ALA A 19 4.62 -14.00 -7.05
C ALA A 19 4.45 -15.19 -6.08
N ARG A 20 4.31 -14.93 -4.77
CA ARG A 20 4.13 -15.93 -3.71
C ARG A 20 2.69 -16.06 -3.21
N VAL A 21 1.83 -15.06 -3.45
CA VAL A 21 0.44 -15.05 -2.94
C VAL A 21 -0.43 -16.17 -3.54
N GLY A 22 -0.01 -16.80 -4.64
CA GLY A 22 -0.70 -17.96 -5.21
C GLY A 22 -0.76 -19.21 -4.32
N THR A 23 -0.13 -19.23 -3.13
CA THR A 23 0.00 -20.44 -2.30
C THR A 23 -0.59 -20.38 -0.89
N GLU A 24 -0.93 -19.23 -0.31
CA GLU A 24 -1.40 -19.14 1.09
C GLU A 24 -2.41 -17.99 1.31
N SER A 25 -3.38 -18.19 2.22
CA SER A 25 -4.23 -17.10 2.74
C SER A 25 -3.35 -16.11 3.49
N TRP A 26 -3.14 -14.93 2.92
CA TRP A 26 -2.16 -13.98 3.43
C TRP A 26 -2.65 -13.32 4.74
N GLU A 27 -1.94 -13.54 5.84
CA GLU A 27 -2.02 -12.64 7.01
C GLU A 27 -1.57 -11.25 6.56
N GLY A 28 -2.49 -10.28 6.57
CA GLY A 28 -2.24 -8.93 6.05
C GLY A 28 -2.98 -8.56 4.76
N ALA A 29 -4.03 -9.27 4.37
CA ALA A 29 -4.82 -8.99 3.16
C ALA A 29 -5.08 -7.49 2.89
N GLU A 30 -5.37 -6.70 3.92
CA GLU A 30 -5.57 -5.24 3.78
C GLU A 30 -4.29 -4.49 3.35
N ASP A 31 -3.12 -4.84 3.87
CA ASP A 31 -1.85 -4.23 3.43
C ASP A 31 -1.52 -4.62 1.99
N TYR A 32 -1.86 -5.86 1.61
CA TYR A 32 -1.75 -6.29 0.22
C TYR A 32 -2.63 -5.45 -0.69
N GLU A 33 -3.90 -5.26 -0.36
CA GLU A 33 -4.84 -4.45 -1.15
C GLU A 33 -4.35 -3.00 -1.29
N VAL A 34 -3.90 -2.38 -0.19
CA VAL A 34 -3.32 -1.02 -0.22
C VAL A 34 -2.11 -0.94 -1.15
N LEU A 35 -1.16 -1.87 -1.02
CA LEU A 35 0.05 -1.89 -1.85
C LEU A 35 -0.27 -2.21 -3.31
N ASN A 36 -1.22 -3.11 -3.57
CA ASN A 36 -1.65 -3.48 -4.93
C ASN A 36 -2.29 -2.28 -5.63
N PHE A 37 -3.18 -1.58 -4.94
CA PHE A 37 -3.85 -0.41 -5.47
C PHE A 37 -2.85 0.69 -5.88
N ILE A 38 -1.88 1.01 -5.00
CA ILE A 38 -0.84 1.99 -5.30
C ILE A 38 0.09 1.49 -6.40
N TYR A 39 0.40 0.19 -6.45
CA TYR A 39 1.21 -0.41 -7.51
C TYR A 39 0.61 -0.20 -8.91
N GLU A 40 -0.71 -0.43 -9.03
CA GLU A 40 -1.48 -0.32 -10.27
C GLU A 40 -1.68 1.13 -10.72
N HIS A 41 -1.92 2.05 -9.78
CA HIS A 41 -2.22 3.46 -10.08
C HIS A 41 -0.99 4.37 -10.06
N GLY A 42 0.15 3.86 -9.63
CA GLY A 42 1.41 4.62 -9.48
C GLY A 42 1.46 5.45 -8.20
N SER A 43 0.41 6.23 -7.90
CA SER A 43 0.27 6.97 -6.65
C SER A 43 -1.20 7.18 -6.27
N ALA A 44 -1.51 7.25 -4.98
CA ALA A 44 -2.88 7.46 -4.50
C ALA A 44 -2.92 8.36 -3.26
N THR A 45 -4.02 9.07 -3.09
CA THR A 45 -4.35 9.85 -1.88
C THR A 45 -4.87 8.95 -0.77
N LEU A 46 -4.85 9.45 0.48
CA LEU A 46 -5.43 8.75 1.63
C LEU A 46 -6.90 8.36 1.40
N GLU A 47 -7.68 9.25 0.80
CA GLU A 47 -9.10 9.03 0.51
C GLU A 47 -9.31 7.90 -0.52
N GLU A 48 -8.58 7.92 -1.63
CA GLU A 48 -8.66 6.87 -2.66
C GLU A 48 -8.33 5.49 -2.08
N ILE A 49 -7.29 5.42 -1.23
CA ILE A 49 -6.86 4.18 -0.57
C ILE A 49 -7.92 3.68 0.42
N ALA A 50 -8.44 4.57 1.27
CA ALA A 50 -9.46 4.22 2.26
C ALA A 50 -10.75 3.70 1.60
N GLN A 51 -11.19 4.36 0.52
CA GLN A 51 -12.35 3.94 -0.25
C GLN A 51 -12.12 2.58 -0.92
N HIS A 52 -10.96 2.37 -1.54
CA HIS A 52 -10.63 1.12 -2.21
C HIS A 52 -10.57 -0.06 -1.24
N ALA A 53 -9.79 0.07 -0.16
CA ALA A 53 -9.59 -0.98 0.83
C ALA A 53 -10.77 -1.13 1.81
N ARG A 54 -11.80 -0.27 1.72
CA ARG A 54 -12.96 -0.21 2.62
C ARG A 54 -12.56 -0.06 4.09
N LEU A 55 -11.54 0.75 4.33
CA LEU A 55 -10.99 1.02 5.66
C LEU A 55 -11.49 2.35 6.20
N SER A 56 -11.52 2.49 7.53
CA SER A 56 -11.67 3.81 8.14
C SER A 56 -10.43 4.67 7.89
N TRP A 57 -10.57 5.99 8.05
CA TRP A 57 -9.44 6.92 7.93
C TRP A 57 -8.31 6.58 8.91
N ASP A 58 -8.63 6.26 10.16
CA ASP A 58 -7.65 5.88 11.17
C ASP A 58 -6.93 4.57 10.82
N GLN A 59 -7.67 3.56 10.35
CA GLN A 59 -7.09 2.30 9.90
C GLN A 59 -6.14 2.52 8.72
N THR A 60 -6.59 3.29 7.73
CA THR A 60 -5.80 3.61 6.54
C THR A 60 -4.53 4.35 6.92
N THR A 61 -4.64 5.37 7.77
CA THR A 61 -3.49 6.17 8.24
C THR A 61 -2.47 5.31 8.98
N ASN A 62 -2.93 4.49 9.94
CA ASN A 62 -2.05 3.59 10.69
C ASN A 62 -1.33 2.59 9.78
N ARG A 63 -2.03 2.04 8.77
CA ARG A 63 -1.43 1.13 7.79
C ARG A 63 -0.41 1.83 6.91
N LEU A 64 -0.73 3.02 6.39
CA LEU A 64 0.23 3.79 5.58
C LEU A 64 1.48 4.12 6.37
N MET A 65 1.35 4.54 7.64
CA MET A 65 2.50 4.77 8.52
C MET A 65 3.33 3.50 8.72
N ALA A 66 2.70 2.35 8.94
CA ALA A 66 3.40 1.07 9.08
C ALA A 66 4.13 0.67 7.78
N LEU A 67 3.47 0.82 6.63
CA LEU A 67 4.05 0.52 5.32
C LEU A 67 5.21 1.46 4.97
N MET A 68 5.11 2.74 5.33
CA MET A 68 6.20 3.71 5.21
C MET A 68 7.36 3.36 6.15
N TYR A 69 7.07 3.01 7.41
CA TYR A 69 8.09 2.56 8.38
C TYR A 69 8.83 1.31 7.88
N HIS A 70 8.13 0.40 7.22
CA HIS A 70 8.73 -0.78 6.59
C HIS A 70 9.39 -0.50 5.22
N GLY A 71 9.40 0.75 4.75
CA GLY A 71 10.06 1.18 3.52
C GLY A 71 9.32 0.81 2.22
N PHE A 72 8.05 0.43 2.29
CA PHE A 72 7.25 0.15 1.09
C PHE A 72 6.80 1.43 0.39
N LEU A 73 6.38 2.42 1.18
CA LEU A 73 5.75 3.64 0.69
C LEU A 73 6.58 4.87 1.04
N GLU A 74 6.42 5.91 0.24
CA GLU A 74 6.83 7.27 0.54
C GLU A 74 5.69 8.25 0.23
N GLU A 75 5.66 9.35 0.97
CA GLU A 75 4.74 10.45 0.75
C GLU A 75 5.38 11.47 -0.19
N VAL A 76 4.64 11.86 -1.23
CA VAL A 76 5.08 12.85 -2.22
C VAL A 76 4.12 14.04 -2.21
N ALA A 77 4.69 15.24 -2.16
CA ALA A 77 3.93 16.47 -2.31
C ALA A 77 3.35 16.53 -3.73
N GLY A 78 2.03 16.71 -3.82
CA GLY A 78 1.29 16.88 -5.06
C GLY A 78 1.23 18.33 -5.55
#